data_AF-A0A2G6DKG5-F1
#
_entry.id   AF-A0A2G6DKG5-F1
#
_cell.length_a   1.000
_cell.length_b   1.000
_cell.length_c   1.000
_cell.angle_alpha   90.00
_cell.angle_beta   90.00
_cell.angle_gamma   90.00
#
_symmetry.space_group_name_H-M   'P 1'
#
loop_
_entity.id
_entity.type
_entity.pdbx_description
1 polymer ?
#
loop_
_entity_poly.entity_id
_entity_poly.type
_entity_poly.pdbx_seq_one_letter_code
_entity_poly.pdbx_strand_id
1 'polypeptide(L)'
;MPITGITGLPGHGKSYGTVKHIIKPALEDGRIVVTNIPMTDKAHDAYPDQIQQLNLTDFDPTTYPHGSVVVLDEFWRLCPSGTRANNIDHNFKAFFAEHRHHVGEDGKTTEIVLVMQDFSQICTFVKSLVETTYRVRKLKIGSKQICKTDIYDGVAQGNPPRGKPMNTLSDSYEREIFDLYKTHMYSDGLTGVEQDVDSRRSMFNHPMIRYGIPGSILAIIVFSYMGYKQIVNIGKPDNEILQQKTEQLPIEQQENPHPIERPKVLRYGVVESAEEVPYRIVGYSQWGGLFPDTVTIVNPESYKLTLEISLKTDVNGIKFIMYEGYKVTYYTGRLSWNTVAREGVRVTSFDYNEH
;
A
#
# COMPACT_ATOMS: atom_id res chain seq x y z
N MET A 1 -0.35 30.79 -10.64
CA MET A 1 0.53 30.77 -11.81
C MET A 1 1.41 29.52 -11.72
N PRO A 2 1.09 28.35 -12.32
CA PRO A 2 2.02 27.24 -12.25
C PRO A 2 2.93 27.24 -13.44
N ILE A 3 4.20 27.46 -13.12
CA ILE A 3 5.22 26.57 -13.66
C ILE A 3 5.05 25.21 -13.00
N THR A 4 5.05 24.15 -13.80
CA THR A 4 5.00 22.77 -13.31
C THR A 4 6.40 22.21 -13.13
N GLY A 5 6.66 21.65 -11.96
CA GLY A 5 7.90 20.95 -11.63
C GLY A 5 7.78 19.44 -11.77
N ILE A 6 8.74 18.79 -12.43
CA ILE A 6 8.90 17.34 -12.42
C ILE A 6 10.25 16.99 -11.80
N THR A 7 10.24 16.23 -10.71
CA THR A 7 11.43 15.82 -9.97
C THR A 7 11.53 14.31 -9.79
N GLY A 8 12.71 13.81 -9.39
CA GLY A 8 12.94 12.37 -9.23
C GLY A 8 14.40 11.99 -9.46
N LEU A 9 14.84 10.87 -8.88
CA LEU A 9 16.21 10.40 -9.05
C LEU A 9 16.49 9.98 -10.51
N PRO A 10 17.76 9.90 -10.93
CA PRO A 10 18.14 9.23 -12.17
C PRO A 10 17.51 7.84 -12.26
N GLY A 11 17.06 7.44 -13.46
CA GLY A 11 16.42 6.14 -13.69
C GLY A 11 14.98 5.99 -13.18
N HIS A 12 14.41 7.01 -12.50
CA HIS A 12 13.02 6.93 -12.01
C HIS A 12 11.94 7.13 -13.09
N GLY A 13 12.32 7.51 -14.31
CA GLY A 13 11.37 7.72 -15.41
C GLY A 13 10.69 9.10 -15.40
N LYS A 14 11.43 10.16 -15.04
CA LYS A 14 10.93 11.55 -15.15
C LYS A 14 10.56 11.91 -16.59
N SER A 15 11.45 11.64 -17.55
CA SER A 15 11.20 11.88 -18.97
C SER A 15 10.03 11.04 -19.47
N TYR A 16 9.94 9.76 -19.06
CA TYR A 16 8.76 8.91 -19.31
C TYR A 16 7.45 9.57 -18.82
N GLY A 17 7.40 9.99 -17.55
CA GLY A 17 6.21 10.61 -16.97
C GLY A 17 5.86 11.93 -17.65
N THR A 18 6.86 12.71 -18.03
CA THR A 18 6.70 13.96 -18.78
C THR A 18 6.11 13.69 -20.17
N VAL A 19 6.63 12.69 -20.88
CA VAL A 19 6.11 12.32 -22.19
C VAL A 19 4.67 11.82 -22.10
N LYS A 20 4.39 10.92 -21.13
CA LYS A 20 3.07 10.33 -20.93
C LYS A 20 1.98 11.34 -20.54
N HIS A 21 2.26 12.19 -19.57
CA HIS A 21 1.22 12.99 -18.92
C HIS A 21 1.17 14.44 -19.39
N ILE A 22 2.18 14.91 -20.15
CA ILE A 22 2.27 16.30 -20.59
C ILE A 22 2.43 16.37 -22.10
N ILE A 23 3.52 15.82 -22.64
CA ILE A 23 3.84 16.00 -24.07
C ILE A 23 2.79 15.31 -24.95
N LYS A 24 2.53 14.02 -24.74
CA LYS A 24 1.56 13.28 -25.57
C LYS A 24 0.15 13.91 -25.50
N PRO A 25 -0.42 14.22 -24.32
CA PRO A 25 -1.71 14.92 -24.26
C PRO A 25 -1.70 16.29 -24.94
N ALA A 26 -0.62 17.07 -24.83
CA ALA A 26 -0.52 18.37 -25.49
C ALA A 26 -0.52 18.24 -27.03
N LEU A 27 0.21 17.25 -27.56
CA LEU A 27 0.23 16.94 -29.00
C LEU A 27 -1.14 16.42 -29.49
N GLU A 28 -1.81 15.56 -28.71
CA GLU A 28 -3.16 15.08 -29.01
C GLU A 28 -4.19 16.24 -29.03
N ASP A 29 -3.94 17.28 -28.23
CA ASP A 29 -4.72 18.52 -28.17
C ASP A 29 -4.27 19.57 -29.22
N GLY A 30 -3.39 19.17 -30.14
CA GLY A 30 -2.94 19.99 -31.28
C GLY A 30 -1.99 21.13 -30.92
N ARG A 31 -1.40 21.11 -29.71
CA ARG A 31 -0.49 22.17 -29.26
C ARG A 31 0.93 21.93 -29.75
N ILE A 32 1.63 23.02 -30.04
CA ILE A 32 3.08 22.97 -30.27
C ILE A 32 3.78 22.66 -28.94
N VAL A 33 4.64 21.65 -28.94
CA VAL A 33 5.52 21.28 -27.83
C VAL A 33 6.96 21.65 -28.17
N VAL A 34 7.55 22.48 -27.34
CA VAL A 34 8.98 22.83 -27.40
C VAL A 34 9.70 22.02 -26.32
N THR A 35 10.64 21.16 -26.69
CA THR A 35 11.29 20.27 -25.72
C THR A 35 12.72 19.89 -26.07
N ASN A 36 13.59 19.77 -25.07
CA ASN A 36 14.92 19.16 -25.23
C ASN A 36 14.95 17.67 -24.85
N ILE A 37 13.81 17.07 -24.48
CA ILE A 37 13.68 15.60 -24.40
C ILE A 37 13.82 15.06 -25.83
N PRO A 38 14.69 14.07 -26.08
CA PRO A 38 14.95 13.59 -27.43
C PRO A 38 13.75 12.77 -27.94
N MET A 39 12.95 13.36 -28.82
CA MET A 39 11.80 12.69 -29.43
C MET A 39 12.26 11.72 -30.53
N THR A 40 11.46 10.69 -30.79
CA THR A 40 11.75 9.71 -31.87
C THR A 40 11.20 10.19 -33.20
N ASP A 41 11.72 9.64 -34.29
CA ASP A 41 11.20 9.91 -35.64
C ASP A 41 9.72 9.50 -35.73
N LYS A 42 9.32 8.41 -35.07
CA LYS A 42 7.91 8.01 -34.94
C LYS A 42 7.03 9.09 -34.31
N ALA A 43 7.52 9.83 -33.32
CA ALA A 43 6.75 10.92 -32.73
C ALA A 43 6.62 12.11 -33.70
N HIS A 44 7.67 12.44 -34.45
CA HIS A 44 7.62 13.46 -35.48
C HIS A 44 6.68 13.09 -36.64
N ASP A 45 6.65 11.81 -37.03
CA ASP A 45 5.73 11.30 -38.05
C ASP A 45 4.27 11.32 -37.57
N ALA A 46 4.03 11.00 -36.29
CA ALA A 46 2.69 10.98 -35.72
C ALA A 46 2.12 12.39 -35.46
N TYR A 47 2.99 13.37 -35.18
CA TYR A 47 2.62 14.75 -34.85
C TYR A 47 3.46 15.74 -35.67
N PRO A 48 3.23 15.82 -37.01
CA PRO A 48 4.01 16.66 -37.89
C PRO A 48 3.89 18.13 -37.49
N ASP A 49 5.01 18.85 -37.54
CA ASP A 49 5.13 20.29 -37.25
C ASP A 49 4.74 20.75 -35.83
N GLN A 50 4.35 19.84 -34.95
CA GLN A 50 3.98 20.17 -33.56
C GLN A 50 5.14 20.03 -32.57
N ILE A 51 6.19 19.29 -32.91
CA ILE A 51 7.34 19.07 -32.02
C ILE A 51 8.52 19.94 -32.46
N GLN A 52 8.85 20.94 -31.65
CA GLN A 52 10.06 21.75 -31.80
C GLN A 52 11.16 21.24 -30.87
N GLN A 53 12.16 20.56 -31.45
CA GLN A 53 13.31 20.05 -30.69
C GLN A 53 14.24 21.22 -30.29
N LEU A 54 14.48 21.36 -28.99
CA LEU A 54 15.29 22.42 -28.39
C LEU A 54 16.70 21.94 -28.05
N ASN A 55 17.70 22.78 -28.30
CA ASN A 55 19.02 22.69 -27.69
C ASN A 55 19.13 23.72 -26.55
N LEU A 56 19.48 23.27 -25.34
CA LEU A 56 19.56 24.16 -24.17
C LEU A 56 20.67 25.20 -24.26
N THR A 57 21.75 24.96 -25.02
CA THR A 57 22.84 25.94 -25.14
C THR A 57 22.41 27.21 -25.87
N ASP A 58 21.40 27.07 -26.73
CA ASP A 58 20.90 28.13 -27.60
C ASP A 58 19.48 28.55 -27.16
N PHE A 59 19.18 28.38 -25.87
CA PHE A 59 17.87 28.72 -25.32
C PHE A 59 17.58 30.21 -25.47
N ASP A 60 16.61 30.54 -26.32
CA ASP A 60 16.09 31.89 -26.50
C ASP A 60 14.58 31.92 -26.20
N PRO A 61 14.17 32.49 -25.06
CA PRO A 61 12.77 32.52 -24.64
C PRO A 61 11.86 33.36 -25.55
N THR A 62 12.41 34.15 -26.48
CA THR A 62 11.63 35.00 -27.40
C THR A 62 11.18 34.29 -28.67
N THR A 63 11.67 33.06 -28.91
CA THR A 63 11.48 32.35 -30.20
C THR A 63 10.31 31.36 -30.20
N TYR A 64 9.70 31.11 -29.04
CA TYR A 64 8.71 30.05 -28.90
C TYR A 64 7.29 30.55 -29.22
N PRO A 65 6.48 29.78 -29.97
CA PRO A 65 5.10 30.15 -30.27
C PRO A 65 4.26 30.37 -29.01
N HIS A 66 3.36 31.36 -29.05
CA HIS A 66 2.39 31.56 -27.97
C HIS A 66 1.42 30.37 -27.88
N GLY A 67 0.96 30.04 -26.67
CA GLY A 67 0.10 28.88 -26.44
C GLY A 67 0.81 27.53 -26.47
N SER A 68 2.13 27.49 -26.70
CA SER A 68 2.93 26.27 -26.69
C SER A 68 3.12 25.67 -25.29
N VAL A 69 3.49 24.40 -25.24
CA VAL A 69 3.97 23.72 -24.02
C VAL A 69 5.49 23.61 -24.09
N VAL A 70 6.18 24.32 -23.20
CA VAL A 70 7.64 24.37 -23.15
C VAL A 70 8.15 23.47 -22.05
N VAL A 71 8.77 22.35 -22.42
CA VAL A 71 9.32 21.34 -21.53
C VAL A 71 10.85 21.45 -21.50
N LEU A 72 11.41 21.75 -20.33
CA LEU A 72 12.83 21.96 -20.13
C LEU A 72 13.41 20.86 -19.23
N ASP A 73 14.01 19.85 -19.84
CA ASP A 73 14.72 18.77 -19.14
C ASP A 73 16.13 19.17 -18.74
N GLU A 74 16.58 18.70 -17.58
CA GLU A 74 17.82 19.11 -16.93
C GLU A 74 17.95 20.65 -16.79
N PHE A 75 16.84 21.31 -16.42
CA PHE A 75 16.71 22.78 -16.37
C PHE A 75 17.77 23.51 -15.54
N TRP A 76 18.39 22.83 -14.56
CA TRP A 76 19.49 23.40 -13.76
C TRP A 76 20.66 23.91 -14.61
N ARG A 77 20.80 23.45 -15.86
CA ARG A 77 21.78 23.96 -16.82
C ARG A 77 21.54 25.41 -17.24
N LEU A 78 20.29 25.87 -17.24
CA LEU A 78 19.92 27.24 -17.64
C LEU A 78 19.99 28.24 -16.47
N CYS A 79 19.49 27.87 -15.30
CA CYS A 79 19.52 28.72 -14.10
C CYS A 79 19.94 27.92 -12.87
N PRO A 80 21.24 27.60 -12.72
CA PRO A 80 21.73 26.81 -11.60
C PRO A 80 21.57 27.53 -10.26
N SER A 81 21.65 26.76 -9.18
CA SER A 81 21.66 27.28 -7.83
C SER A 81 22.80 28.28 -7.61
N GLY A 82 22.54 29.33 -6.85
CA GLY A 82 23.49 30.42 -6.62
C GLY A 82 23.44 31.55 -7.65
N THR A 83 22.77 31.37 -8.80
CA THR A 83 22.54 32.45 -9.75
C THR A 83 21.71 33.56 -9.10
N ARG A 84 22.30 34.75 -9.00
CA ARG A 84 21.62 35.93 -8.43
C ARG A 84 20.61 36.48 -9.44
N ALA A 85 19.48 36.98 -8.94
CA ALA A 85 18.43 37.52 -9.81
C ALA A 85 18.94 38.61 -10.76
N ASN A 86 19.86 39.49 -10.32
CA ASN A 86 20.40 40.56 -11.17
C ASN A 86 21.28 40.07 -12.32
N ASN A 87 21.75 38.82 -12.27
CA ASN A 87 22.56 38.21 -13.32
C ASN A 87 21.72 37.39 -14.32
N ILE A 88 20.41 37.27 -14.07
CA ILE A 88 19.49 36.61 -15.00
C ILE A 88 19.03 37.64 -16.02
N ASP A 89 19.14 37.27 -17.29
CA ASP A 89 18.67 38.07 -18.43
C ASP A 89 17.21 38.52 -18.28
N HIS A 90 16.90 39.69 -18.82
CA HIS A 90 15.57 40.29 -18.71
C HIS A 90 14.50 39.46 -19.44
N ASN A 91 14.77 39.01 -20.68
CA ASN A 91 13.82 38.24 -21.47
C ASN A 91 13.57 36.88 -20.82
N PHE A 92 14.61 36.28 -20.22
CA PHE A 92 14.46 35.09 -19.40
C PHE A 92 13.50 35.32 -18.22
N LYS A 93 13.67 36.40 -17.45
CA LYS A 93 12.74 36.70 -16.34
C LYS A 93 11.32 36.91 -16.81
N ALA A 94 11.14 37.73 -17.85
CA ALA A 94 9.83 38.04 -18.42
C ALA A 94 9.13 36.77 -18.88
N PHE A 95 9.82 35.90 -19.62
CA PHE A 95 9.25 34.63 -20.08
C PHE A 95 8.77 33.76 -18.93
N PHE A 96 9.58 33.55 -17.88
CA PHE A 96 9.17 32.71 -16.76
C PHE A 96 8.05 33.35 -15.92
N ALA A 97 8.09 34.66 -15.68
CA ALA A 97 7.10 35.35 -14.86
C ALA A 97 5.77 35.59 -15.59
N GLU A 98 5.80 35.78 -16.92
CA GLU A 98 4.69 36.28 -17.73
C GLU A 98 4.21 35.27 -18.79
N HIS A 99 4.70 34.03 -18.79
CA HIS A 99 4.34 32.99 -19.77
C HIS A 99 2.83 32.85 -20.04
N ARG A 100 1.99 33.07 -19.03
CA ARG A 100 0.52 32.98 -19.18
C ARG A 100 -0.12 34.10 -19.98
N HIS A 101 0.57 35.23 -20.16
CA HIS A 101 0.10 36.31 -21.02
C HIS A 101 0.37 36.02 -22.50
N HIS A 102 1.21 35.02 -22.81
CA HIS A 102 1.42 34.54 -24.16
C HIS A 102 0.33 33.54 -24.54
N VAL A 103 -0.73 34.05 -25.16
CA VAL A 103 -1.90 33.28 -25.58
C VAL A 103 -1.80 32.97 -27.08
N GLY A 104 -1.95 31.70 -27.44
CA GLY A 104 -2.01 31.25 -28.83
C GLY A 104 -3.33 31.64 -29.49
N GLU A 105 -3.42 31.46 -30.81
CA GLU A 105 -4.65 31.72 -31.57
C GLU A 105 -5.83 30.83 -31.11
N ASP A 106 -5.52 29.67 -30.53
CA ASP A 106 -6.45 28.72 -29.94
C ASP A 106 -6.97 29.13 -28.55
N GLY A 107 -6.53 30.28 -28.03
CA GLY A 107 -6.89 30.78 -26.70
C GLY A 107 -6.14 30.09 -25.55
N LYS A 108 -5.21 29.16 -25.84
CA LYS A 108 -4.42 28.48 -24.81
C LYS A 108 -3.23 29.34 -24.41
N THR A 109 -2.94 29.37 -23.12
CA THR A 109 -1.77 30.07 -22.58
C THR A 109 -0.52 29.21 -22.72
N THR A 110 0.64 29.82 -22.96
CA THR A 110 1.92 29.10 -22.90
C THR A 110 2.10 28.46 -21.51
N GLU A 111 2.57 27.22 -21.48
CA GLU A 111 2.84 26.46 -20.26
C GLU A 111 4.33 26.12 -20.15
N ILE A 112 4.87 26.20 -18.94
CA ILE A 112 6.27 25.85 -18.68
C ILE A 112 6.33 24.65 -17.74
N VAL A 113 7.10 23.65 -18.15
CA VAL A 113 7.35 22.42 -17.40
C VAL A 113 8.84 22.24 -17.21
N LEU A 114 9.28 22.19 -15.96
CA LEU A 114 10.69 22.05 -15.60
C LEU A 114 10.95 20.64 -15.11
N VAL A 115 11.82 19.90 -15.80
CA VAL A 115 12.22 18.55 -15.41
C VAL A 115 13.65 18.60 -14.86
N MET A 116 13.84 18.07 -13.65
CA MET A 116 15.14 18.05 -12.97
C MET A 116 15.20 16.93 -11.93
N GLN A 117 16.35 16.73 -11.27
CA GLN A 117 16.43 15.73 -10.21
C GLN A 117 15.87 16.25 -8.89
N ASP A 118 16.27 17.47 -8.51
CA ASP A 118 15.85 18.13 -7.29
C ASP A 118 15.85 19.65 -7.47
N PHE A 119 14.87 20.31 -6.85
CA PHE A 119 14.76 21.77 -6.93
C PHE A 119 15.92 22.51 -6.28
N SER A 120 16.64 21.93 -5.33
CA SER A 120 17.83 22.54 -4.72
C SER A 120 18.87 23.00 -5.75
N GLN A 121 18.89 22.39 -6.94
CA GLN A 121 19.84 22.63 -8.02
C GLN A 121 19.58 23.91 -8.83
N ILE A 122 18.44 24.59 -8.67
CA ILE A 122 18.09 25.77 -9.47
C ILE A 122 18.07 27.08 -8.66
N CYS A 123 18.07 28.21 -9.36
CA CYS A 123 18.04 29.55 -8.76
C CYS A 123 16.72 29.87 -8.03
N THR A 124 16.78 30.73 -7.00
CA THR A 124 15.63 31.08 -6.14
C THR A 124 14.50 31.77 -6.90
N PHE A 125 14.82 32.58 -7.91
CA PHE A 125 13.83 33.26 -8.75
C PHE A 125 12.85 32.25 -9.37
N VAL A 126 13.36 31.24 -10.08
CA VAL A 126 12.48 30.26 -10.75
C VAL A 126 11.76 29.38 -9.72
N LYS A 127 12.41 29.00 -8.60
CA LYS A 127 11.74 28.25 -7.50
C LYS A 127 10.48 28.96 -7.03
N SER A 128 10.51 30.28 -6.90
CA SER A 128 9.37 31.05 -6.40
C SER A 128 8.16 31.08 -7.34
N LEU A 129 8.34 30.65 -8.60
CA LEU A 129 7.30 30.60 -9.63
C LEU A 129 6.70 29.21 -9.81
N VAL A 130 7.24 28.19 -9.14
CA VAL A 130 6.73 26.81 -9.20
C VAL A 130 5.56 26.66 -8.25
N GLU A 131 4.40 26.28 -8.78
CA GLU A 131 3.17 26.09 -8.01
C GLU A 131 2.87 24.61 -7.76
N THR A 132 3.29 23.70 -8.64
CA THR A 132 3.05 22.26 -8.44
C THR A 132 4.30 21.46 -8.73
N THR A 133 4.65 20.53 -7.84
CA THR A 133 5.72 19.56 -8.07
C THR A 133 5.18 18.14 -8.16
N TYR A 134 5.45 17.47 -9.28
CA TYR A 134 5.27 16.04 -9.49
C TYR A 134 6.60 15.33 -9.26
N ARG A 135 6.70 14.58 -8.17
CA ARG A 135 7.90 13.82 -7.81
C ARG A 135 7.76 12.36 -8.19
N VAL A 136 8.52 11.95 -9.20
CA VAL A 136 8.51 10.60 -9.77
C VAL A 136 9.42 9.66 -9.00
N ARG A 137 8.88 8.50 -8.62
CA ARG A 137 9.55 7.40 -7.95
C ARG A 137 9.30 6.09 -8.68
N LYS A 138 10.37 5.36 -8.95
CA LYS A 138 10.27 4.00 -9.47
C LYS A 138 10.26 3.00 -8.32
N LEU A 139 9.26 2.12 -8.30
CA LEU A 139 9.16 1.01 -7.37
C LEU A 139 9.24 -0.30 -8.15
N LYS A 140 10.11 -1.20 -7.70
CA LYS A 140 10.12 -2.60 -8.14
C LYS A 140 9.27 -3.38 -7.14
N ILE A 141 8.12 -3.89 -7.59
CA ILE A 141 7.25 -4.77 -6.79
C ILE A 141 7.28 -6.14 -7.48
N GLY A 142 8.10 -7.05 -6.95
CA GLY A 142 8.45 -8.30 -7.64
C GLY A 142 9.12 -8.00 -8.98
N SER A 143 8.59 -8.61 -10.05
CA SER A 143 9.07 -8.38 -11.43
C SER A 143 8.45 -7.16 -12.11
N LYS A 144 7.40 -6.54 -11.52
CA LYS A 144 6.72 -5.38 -12.10
C LYS A 144 7.39 -4.08 -11.66
N GLN A 145 7.58 -3.17 -12.60
CA GLN A 145 8.06 -1.81 -12.34
C GLN A 145 6.84 -0.89 -12.34
N ILE A 146 6.65 -0.15 -11.25
CA ILE A 146 5.55 0.80 -11.07
C ILE A 146 6.15 2.19 -10.90
N CYS A 147 5.61 3.15 -11.63
CA CYS A 147 5.88 4.56 -11.50
C CYS A 147 4.92 5.14 -10.45
N LYS A 148 5.43 5.69 -9.35
CA LYS A 148 4.64 6.47 -8.39
C LYS A 148 4.96 7.94 -8.54
N THR A 149 3.93 8.77 -8.57
CA THR A 149 4.07 10.22 -8.68
C THR A 149 3.45 10.87 -7.46
N ASP A 150 4.30 11.42 -6.59
CA ASP A 150 3.86 12.20 -5.44
C ASP A 150 3.65 13.66 -5.85
N ILE A 151 2.50 14.23 -5.54
CA ILE A 151 2.10 15.59 -5.94
C ILE A 151 2.23 16.51 -4.72
N TYR A 152 2.95 17.60 -4.88
CA TYR A 152 3.15 18.62 -3.85
C TYR A 152 2.65 19.98 -4.34
N ASP A 153 2.02 20.72 -3.43
CA ASP A 153 1.79 22.17 -3.59
C ASP A 153 3.11 22.92 -3.40
N GLY A 154 3.46 23.75 -4.37
CA GLY A 154 4.72 24.44 -4.49
C GLY A 154 5.92 23.52 -4.74
N VAL A 155 7.06 23.96 -4.23
CA VAL A 155 8.37 23.33 -4.45
C VAL A 155 8.63 22.18 -3.47
N ALA A 156 8.85 20.96 -3.98
CA ALA A 156 9.31 19.82 -3.19
C ALA A 156 10.85 19.66 -3.29
N GLN A 157 11.57 19.96 -2.20
CA GLN A 157 13.04 19.85 -2.13
C GLN A 157 13.50 18.77 -1.17
N GLY A 158 14.50 17.98 -1.58
CA GLY A 158 15.17 16.98 -0.77
C GLY A 158 14.73 15.54 -1.05
N ASN A 159 15.44 14.59 -0.44
CA ASN A 159 15.12 13.17 -0.53
C ASN A 159 15.19 12.47 0.85
N PRO A 160 14.06 12.28 1.56
CA PRO A 160 12.70 12.66 1.17
C PRO A 160 12.47 14.19 1.27
N PRO A 161 11.52 14.75 0.49
CA PRO A 161 11.15 16.14 0.57
C PRO A 161 10.52 16.48 1.90
N ARG A 162 10.65 17.75 2.30
CA ARG A 162 9.90 18.26 3.45
C ARG A 162 8.42 18.31 3.13
N GLY A 163 7.59 17.95 4.12
CA GLY A 163 6.14 17.91 3.96
C GLY A 163 5.63 16.58 3.39
N LYS A 164 4.31 16.39 3.47
CA LYS A 164 3.62 15.25 2.88
C LYS A 164 3.09 15.64 1.50
N PRO A 165 3.10 14.73 0.53
CA PRO A 165 2.42 15.00 -0.74
C PRO A 165 0.92 15.16 -0.51
N MET A 166 0.29 16.02 -1.29
CA MET A 166 -1.16 16.18 -1.33
C MET A 166 -1.84 14.92 -1.84
N ASN A 167 -1.21 14.28 -2.82
CA ASN A 167 -1.73 13.08 -3.46
C ASN A 167 -0.56 12.22 -3.98
N THR A 168 -0.78 10.92 -4.12
CA THR A 168 0.16 9.99 -4.74
C THR A 168 -0.56 9.17 -5.78
N LEU A 169 -0.15 9.34 -7.04
CA LEU A 169 -0.62 8.52 -8.16
C LEU A 169 0.31 7.31 -8.33
N SER A 170 -0.23 6.21 -8.83
CA SER A 170 0.54 5.00 -9.16
C SER A 170 0.14 4.52 -10.54
N ASP A 171 1.13 4.31 -11.39
CA ASP A 171 0.94 4.00 -12.79
C ASP A 171 1.95 2.94 -13.25
N SER A 172 1.56 2.11 -14.22
CA SER A 172 2.44 1.12 -14.83
C SER A 172 3.12 1.71 -16.06
N TYR A 173 4.33 1.23 -16.36
CA TYR A 173 5.03 1.63 -17.58
C TYR A 173 4.36 0.97 -18.80
N GLU A 174 3.78 1.81 -19.65
CA GLU A 174 3.21 1.47 -20.96
C GLU A 174 4.29 1.48 -22.05
N ARG A 175 4.25 0.48 -22.95
CA ARG A 175 5.23 0.33 -24.02
C ARG A 175 5.14 1.42 -25.08
N GLU A 176 3.92 1.82 -25.44
CA GLU A 176 3.64 2.80 -26.50
C GLU A 176 4.28 4.17 -26.21
N ILE A 177 4.41 4.54 -24.94
CA ILE A 177 5.08 5.79 -24.55
C ILE A 177 6.58 5.74 -24.88
N PHE A 178 7.22 4.57 -24.79
CA PHE A 178 8.64 4.42 -25.14
C PHE A 178 8.88 4.52 -26.65
N ASP A 179 7.86 4.35 -27.49
CA ASP A 179 7.98 4.57 -28.93
C ASP A 179 8.11 6.05 -29.29
N LEU A 180 7.72 6.98 -28.39
CA LEU A 180 7.67 8.42 -28.65
C LEU A 180 8.95 9.18 -28.31
N TYR A 181 9.84 8.62 -27.48
CA TYR A 181 11.06 9.31 -27.06
C TYR A 181 12.24 8.35 -26.89
N LYS A 182 13.45 8.86 -27.13
CA LYS A 182 14.70 8.09 -27.03
C LYS A 182 15.10 7.98 -25.56
N THR A 183 14.94 6.79 -24.99
CA THR A 183 15.51 6.49 -23.67
C THR A 183 16.98 6.13 -23.77
N HIS A 184 17.82 6.71 -22.90
CA HIS A 184 19.22 6.28 -22.72
C HIS A 184 19.39 4.81 -22.27
N MET A 185 18.30 4.14 -21.88
CA MET A 185 18.29 2.73 -21.50
C MET A 185 18.14 1.77 -22.70
N TYR A 186 17.81 2.29 -23.90
CA TYR A 186 17.54 1.48 -25.09
C TYR A 186 18.44 1.82 -26.30
N SER A 187 19.28 2.84 -26.22
CA SER A 187 20.06 3.32 -27.38
C SER A 187 21.33 2.55 -27.68
N ASP A 188 21.80 1.67 -26.79
CA ASP A 188 22.88 0.73 -27.08
C ASP A 188 22.40 -0.68 -26.74
N GLY A 189 22.43 -1.60 -27.69
CA GLY A 189 22.01 -3.01 -27.54
C GLY A 189 22.77 -3.84 -26.49
N LEU A 190 23.50 -3.18 -25.60
CA LEU A 190 23.94 -3.68 -24.31
C LEU A 190 22.92 -3.22 -23.28
N THR A 191 21.98 -4.11 -22.95
CA THR A 191 21.21 -4.00 -21.71
C THR A 191 22.19 -3.93 -20.55
N GLY A 192 22.60 -2.71 -20.20
CA GLY A 192 23.02 -2.36 -18.86
C GLY A 192 21.79 -2.54 -17.99
N VAL A 193 21.48 -3.80 -17.68
CA VAL A 193 20.64 -4.12 -16.54
C VAL A 193 21.29 -3.31 -15.42
N GLU A 194 20.60 -2.29 -14.91
CA GLU A 194 20.98 -1.63 -13.67
C GLU A 194 21.04 -2.74 -12.62
N GLN A 195 22.21 -3.34 -12.51
CA GLN A 195 22.52 -4.33 -11.52
C GLN A 195 22.67 -3.49 -10.27
N ASP A 196 21.67 -3.58 -9.40
CA ASP A 196 21.78 -3.00 -8.06
C ASP A 196 23.07 -3.57 -7.46
N VAL A 197 24.15 -2.79 -7.49
CA VAL A 197 25.49 -3.19 -6.99
C VAL A 197 25.40 -3.58 -5.52
N ASP A 198 24.35 -3.11 -4.85
CA ASP A 198 24.05 -3.43 -3.47
C ASP A 198 22.74 -4.23 -3.31
N SER A 199 22.91 -5.54 -3.08
CA SER A 199 21.81 -6.50 -2.85
C SER A 199 21.05 -6.26 -1.53
N ARG A 200 21.54 -5.36 -0.66
CA ARG A 200 20.92 -5.00 0.63
C ARG A 200 19.66 -4.14 0.49
N ARG A 201 19.46 -3.50 -0.67
CA ARG A 201 18.28 -2.66 -0.93
C ARG A 201 17.01 -3.48 -1.19
N SER A 202 17.15 -4.76 -1.52
CA SER A 202 16.04 -5.69 -1.71
C SER A 202 15.59 -6.25 -0.35
N MET A 203 14.37 -5.90 0.08
CA MET A 203 13.78 -6.43 1.32
C MET A 203 13.70 -7.96 1.34
N PHE A 204 13.64 -8.60 0.17
CA PHE A 204 13.58 -10.06 0.03
C PHE A 204 14.89 -10.78 0.41
N ASN A 205 16.01 -10.07 0.49
CA ASN A 205 17.30 -10.63 0.87
C ASN A 205 17.58 -10.55 2.38
N HIS A 206 16.65 -10.02 3.19
CA HIS A 206 16.84 -9.95 4.63
C HIS A 206 16.90 -11.37 5.23
N PRO A 207 17.90 -11.71 6.08
CA PRO A 207 18.12 -13.07 6.57
C PRO A 207 16.91 -13.65 7.33
N MET A 208 16.14 -12.80 8.01
CA MET A 208 14.89 -13.21 8.66
C MET A 208 13.81 -13.66 7.67
N ILE A 209 13.74 -13.05 6.48
CA ILE A 209 12.76 -13.45 5.44
C ILE A 209 13.26 -14.70 4.71
N ARG A 210 14.55 -14.75 4.37
CA ARG A 210 15.15 -15.87 3.63
C ARG A 210 15.21 -17.17 4.43
N TYR A 211 15.48 -17.09 5.73
CA TYR A 211 15.66 -18.28 6.58
C TYR A 211 14.57 -18.43 7.65
N GLY A 212 14.01 -17.32 8.15
CA GLY A 212 12.99 -17.35 9.20
C GLY A 212 11.65 -17.90 8.71
N ILE A 213 11.18 -17.50 7.51
CA ILE A 213 9.91 -18.01 6.98
C ILE A 213 9.99 -19.52 6.69
N PRO A 214 10.98 -20.05 5.93
CA PRO A 214 11.10 -21.49 5.73
C PRO A 214 11.33 -22.26 7.04
N GLY A 215 12.13 -21.70 7.96
CA GLY A 215 12.37 -22.29 9.27
C GLY A 215 11.11 -22.40 10.13
N SER A 216 10.24 -21.38 10.10
CA SER A 216 8.97 -21.40 10.84
C SER A 216 8.00 -22.46 10.30
N ILE A 217 7.92 -22.62 8.97
CA ILE A 217 7.09 -23.67 8.33
C ILE A 217 7.60 -25.06 8.72
N LEU A 218 8.91 -25.26 8.69
CA LEU A 218 9.53 -26.53 9.05
C LEU A 218 9.32 -26.84 10.55
N ALA A 219 9.43 -25.83 11.42
CA ALA A 219 9.12 -25.97 12.84
C ALA A 219 7.66 -26.37 13.06
N ILE A 220 6.70 -25.74 12.38
CA ILE A 220 5.27 -26.10 12.47
C ILE A 220 5.05 -27.55 12.06
N ILE A 221 5.69 -28.04 10.99
CA ILE A 221 5.59 -29.43 10.55
C ILE A 221 6.15 -30.38 11.61
N VAL A 222 7.31 -30.07 12.18
CA VAL A 222 7.96 -30.87 13.23
C VAL A 222 7.11 -30.90 14.50
N PHE A 223 6.61 -29.75 14.96
CA PHE A 223 5.73 -29.67 16.13
C PHE A 223 4.40 -30.42 15.91
N SER A 224 3.84 -30.34 14.71
CA SER A 224 2.63 -31.08 14.34
C SER A 224 2.88 -32.59 14.38
N TYR A 225 4.03 -33.05 13.87
CA TYR A 225 4.42 -34.45 13.91
C TYR A 225 4.70 -34.96 15.34
N MET A 226 5.34 -34.15 16.18
CA MET A 226 5.56 -34.48 17.60
C MET A 226 4.25 -34.56 18.38
N GLY A 227 3.34 -33.59 18.16
CA GLY A 227 2.01 -33.61 18.75
C GLY A 227 1.21 -34.84 18.33
N TYR A 228 1.26 -35.22 17.05
CA TYR A 228 0.64 -36.44 16.54
C TYR A 228 1.16 -37.70 17.25
N LYS A 229 2.49 -37.85 17.41
CA LYS A 229 3.08 -38.99 18.13
C LYS A 229 2.63 -39.06 19.58
N GLN A 230 2.50 -37.92 20.25
CA GLN A 230 2.09 -37.89 21.65
C GLN A 230 0.63 -38.34 21.83
N ILE A 231 -0.27 -37.91 20.93
CA ILE A 231 -1.68 -38.36 20.93
C ILE A 231 -1.77 -39.87 20.66
N VAL A 232 -1.01 -40.40 19.69
CA VAL A 232 -1.00 -41.83 19.37
C VAL A 232 -0.42 -42.68 20.51
N ASN A 233 0.58 -42.17 21.24
CA ASN A 233 1.13 -42.88 22.40
C ASN A 233 0.17 -42.89 23.60
N ILE A 234 -0.65 -41.85 23.79
CA ILE A 234 -1.69 -41.81 24.84
C ILE A 234 -2.87 -42.74 24.49
N GLY A 235 -3.11 -42.99 23.19
CA GLY A 235 -4.18 -43.87 22.70
C GLY A 235 -3.87 -45.37 22.69
N LYS A 236 -2.77 -45.83 23.30
CA LYS A 236 -2.50 -47.27 23.48
C LYS A 236 -3.10 -47.74 24.81
N PRO A 237 -4.23 -48.47 24.82
CA PRO A 237 -4.73 -49.09 26.04
C PRO A 237 -3.80 -50.23 26.46
N ASP A 238 -3.38 -50.23 27.72
CA ASP A 238 -2.75 -51.39 28.35
C ASP A 238 -3.78 -52.53 28.39
N ASN A 239 -3.56 -53.55 27.56
CA ASN A 239 -4.45 -54.69 27.34
C ASN A 239 -4.48 -55.69 28.52
N GLU A 240 -4.31 -55.24 29.77
CA GLU A 240 -4.28 -56.13 30.94
C GLU A 240 -5.63 -56.24 31.68
N ILE A 241 -6.60 -55.36 31.43
CA ILE A 241 -7.85 -55.30 32.23
C ILE A 241 -9.02 -56.08 31.59
N LEU A 242 -8.92 -56.48 30.32
CA LEU A 242 -10.04 -57.06 29.57
C LEU A 242 -10.28 -58.58 29.78
N GLN A 243 -9.42 -59.30 30.51
CA GLN A 243 -9.59 -60.75 30.69
C GLN A 243 -10.47 -61.17 31.87
N GLN A 244 -10.83 -60.28 32.81
CA GLN A 244 -11.54 -60.70 34.04
C GLN A 244 -13.07 -60.61 34.00
N LYS A 245 -13.71 -60.10 32.95
CA LYS A 245 -15.16 -59.82 32.96
C LYS A 245 -16.04 -60.77 32.12
N THR A 246 -15.49 -61.81 31.51
CA THR A 246 -16.25 -62.61 30.51
C THR A 246 -16.82 -63.92 31.05
N GLU A 247 -16.49 -64.35 32.26
CA GLU A 247 -17.00 -65.61 32.82
C GLU A 247 -17.98 -65.35 33.96
N GLN A 248 -19.26 -65.18 33.61
CA GLN A 248 -20.46 -65.70 34.30
C GLN A 248 -21.69 -64.86 33.95
N LEU A 249 -22.62 -65.46 33.19
CA LEU A 249 -24.08 -65.49 33.42
C LEU A 249 -24.80 -66.07 32.17
N PRO A 250 -25.55 -67.18 32.31
CA PRO A 250 -26.63 -67.53 31.39
C PRO A 250 -28.00 -67.12 31.95
N ILE A 251 -28.63 -66.20 31.21
CA ILE A 251 -30.05 -66.08 30.77
C ILE A 251 -31.15 -66.78 31.60
N GLU A 252 -32.12 -65.99 32.10
CA GLU A 252 -33.51 -66.43 32.25
C GLU A 252 -34.52 -65.33 31.82
N GLN A 253 -35.74 -65.76 31.54
CA GLN A 253 -36.71 -65.36 30.50
C GLN A 253 -37.49 -64.02 30.64
N GLN A 254 -38.08 -63.61 29.49
CA GLN A 254 -38.94 -62.43 29.25
C GLN A 254 -40.27 -62.40 30.01
N GLU A 255 -40.72 -61.20 30.39
CA GLU A 255 -42.14 -60.80 30.40
C GLU A 255 -42.32 -59.32 29.96
N ASN A 256 -43.52 -59.00 29.48
CA ASN A 256 -43.87 -57.94 28.50
C ASN A 256 -44.21 -56.56 29.14
N PRO A 257 -44.62 -55.50 28.40
CA PRO A 257 -44.02 -54.17 28.44
C PRO A 257 -44.81 -53.13 29.26
N HIS A 258 -44.12 -52.12 29.82
CA HIS A 258 -44.73 -50.89 30.36
C HIS A 258 -43.76 -49.69 30.27
N PRO A 259 -44.23 -48.43 30.31
CA PRO A 259 -44.24 -47.52 29.17
C PRO A 259 -43.05 -46.55 29.13
N ILE A 260 -42.83 -45.96 27.96
CA ILE A 260 -41.84 -44.91 27.71
C ILE A 260 -42.12 -43.70 28.62
N GLU A 261 -41.32 -43.52 29.68
CA GLU A 261 -41.24 -42.25 30.39
C GLU A 261 -40.45 -41.24 29.54
N ARG A 262 -41.10 -40.13 29.22
CA ARG A 262 -40.45 -38.95 28.61
C ARG A 262 -39.54 -38.32 29.67
N PRO A 263 -38.29 -37.93 29.36
CA PRO A 263 -37.48 -37.21 30.33
C PRO A 263 -38.17 -35.90 30.70
N LYS A 264 -38.31 -35.66 32.02
CA LYS A 264 -38.84 -34.44 32.62
C LYS A 264 -38.06 -33.22 32.10
N VAL A 265 -38.80 -32.20 31.67
CA VAL A 265 -38.27 -30.87 31.38
C VAL A 265 -37.68 -30.30 32.66
N LEU A 266 -36.35 -30.13 32.71
CA LEU A 266 -35.69 -29.34 33.75
C LEU A 266 -36.11 -27.88 33.58
N ARG A 267 -36.87 -27.36 34.54
CA ARG A 267 -37.04 -25.91 34.73
C ARG A 267 -35.70 -25.34 35.16
N TYR A 268 -35.12 -24.46 34.35
CA TYR A 268 -33.97 -23.65 34.77
C TYR A 268 -34.47 -22.57 35.72
N GLY A 269 -33.89 -22.56 36.92
CA GLY A 269 -34.11 -21.53 37.93
C GLY A 269 -33.33 -20.27 37.59
N VAL A 270 -33.86 -19.14 38.04
CA VAL A 270 -33.22 -17.82 38.01
C VAL A 270 -31.87 -17.90 38.71
N VAL A 271 -30.78 -17.61 38.01
CA VAL A 271 -29.46 -17.45 38.63
C VAL A 271 -29.30 -15.99 39.06
N GLU A 272 -29.08 -15.82 40.37
CA GLU A 272 -28.73 -14.55 41.00
C GLU A 272 -27.43 -13.97 40.43
N SER A 273 -27.45 -12.64 40.27
CA SER A 273 -26.33 -11.71 40.06
C SER A 273 -24.91 -12.31 40.13
N ALA A 274 -24.29 -12.53 38.97
CA ALA A 274 -22.87 -12.85 38.88
C ALA A 274 -21.99 -11.61 39.17
N GLU A 275 -20.99 -11.81 40.02
CA GLU A 275 -19.97 -10.86 40.49
C GLU A 275 -19.22 -10.14 39.34
N GLU A 276 -18.66 -8.97 39.66
CA GLU A 276 -17.96 -8.08 38.73
C GLU A 276 -16.83 -8.80 37.97
N VAL A 277 -16.90 -8.77 36.64
CA VAL A 277 -15.89 -9.39 35.77
C VAL A 277 -14.69 -8.43 35.63
N PRO A 278 -13.44 -8.86 35.87
CA PRO A 278 -12.28 -7.97 36.03
C PRO A 278 -11.69 -7.44 34.71
N TYR A 279 -12.38 -7.53 33.58
CA TYR A 279 -11.86 -7.07 32.28
C TYR A 279 -12.95 -6.55 31.34
N ARG A 280 -12.56 -5.65 30.41
CA ARG A 280 -13.45 -5.08 29.40
C ARG A 280 -12.86 -5.28 27.99
N ILE A 281 -13.70 -5.75 27.06
CA ILE A 281 -13.37 -5.78 25.64
C ILE A 281 -13.54 -4.37 25.09
N VAL A 282 -12.50 -3.82 24.46
CA VAL A 282 -12.50 -2.43 23.97
C VAL A 282 -12.47 -2.31 22.45
N GLY A 283 -12.29 -3.41 21.72
CA GLY A 283 -12.36 -3.42 20.26
C GLY A 283 -12.08 -4.77 19.62
N TYR A 284 -12.52 -4.94 18.37
CA TYR A 284 -12.20 -6.08 17.52
C TYR A 284 -11.88 -5.58 16.10
N SER A 285 -11.01 -6.31 15.38
CA SER A 285 -10.73 -6.04 13.97
C SER A 285 -10.79 -7.34 13.18
N GLN A 286 -11.71 -7.41 12.21
CA GLN A 286 -11.78 -8.51 11.25
C GLN A 286 -11.07 -8.12 9.97
N TRP A 287 -10.10 -8.94 9.55
CA TRP A 287 -9.38 -8.73 8.31
C TRP A 287 -9.61 -9.92 7.39
N GLY A 288 -10.28 -9.70 6.27
CA GLY A 288 -10.52 -10.75 5.29
C GLY A 288 -9.21 -11.34 4.74
N GLY A 289 -9.05 -12.65 4.91
CA GLY A 289 -8.18 -13.50 4.11
C GLY A 289 -6.69 -13.55 4.50
N LEU A 290 -6.01 -12.41 4.63
CA LEU A 290 -4.54 -12.39 4.77
C LEU A 290 -4.00 -12.06 6.17
N PHE A 291 -4.83 -11.48 7.04
CA PHE A 291 -4.44 -11.12 8.40
C PHE A 291 -5.37 -11.77 9.42
N PRO A 292 -4.85 -12.25 10.57
CA PRO A 292 -5.67 -12.84 11.63
C PRO A 292 -6.59 -11.79 12.26
N ASP A 293 -7.83 -12.20 12.57
CA ASP A 293 -8.76 -11.39 13.36
C ASP A 293 -8.14 -11.12 14.75
N THR A 294 -8.23 -9.88 15.22
CA THR A 294 -7.65 -9.47 16.52
C THR A 294 -8.72 -9.02 17.50
N VAL A 295 -8.50 -9.33 18.78
CA VAL A 295 -9.34 -8.84 19.90
C VAL A 295 -8.46 -8.01 20.83
N THR A 296 -8.95 -6.85 21.22
CA THR A 296 -8.27 -5.96 22.16
C THR A 296 -8.96 -6.00 23.52
N ILE A 297 -8.21 -6.39 24.54
CA ILE A 297 -8.69 -6.50 25.92
C ILE A 297 -7.96 -5.46 26.77
N VAL A 298 -8.71 -4.75 27.59
CA VAL A 298 -8.18 -3.83 28.60
C VAL A 298 -8.56 -4.35 29.98
N ASN A 299 -7.55 -4.51 30.82
CA ASN A 299 -7.74 -4.69 32.25
C ASN A 299 -7.94 -3.29 32.88
N PRO A 300 -9.11 -3.00 33.48
CA PRO A 300 -9.45 -1.69 34.04
C PRO A 300 -8.62 -1.28 35.26
N GLU A 301 -8.01 -2.23 35.99
CA GLU A 301 -7.16 -1.93 37.15
C GLU A 301 -5.71 -1.61 36.78
N SER A 302 -5.19 -2.25 35.73
CA SER A 302 -3.79 -2.08 35.30
C SER A 302 -3.62 -1.20 34.05
N TYR A 303 -4.72 -0.81 33.39
CA TYR A 303 -4.74 -0.10 32.09
C TYR A 303 -3.92 -0.78 30.99
N LYS A 304 -3.59 -2.07 31.17
CA LYS A 304 -2.72 -2.81 30.25
C LYS A 304 -3.54 -3.30 29.06
N LEU A 305 -3.06 -2.96 27.87
CA LEU A 305 -3.71 -3.26 26.60
C LEU A 305 -3.08 -4.53 26.02
N THR A 306 -3.87 -5.60 25.91
CA THR A 306 -3.41 -6.89 25.36
C THR A 306 -4.02 -7.10 23.99
N LEU A 307 -3.15 -7.23 22.98
CA LEU A 307 -3.53 -7.53 21.60
C LEU A 307 -3.31 -9.02 21.36
N GLU A 308 -4.39 -9.78 21.20
CA GLU A 308 -4.33 -11.23 20.99
C GLU A 308 -4.72 -11.57 19.55
N ILE A 309 -3.83 -12.34 18.90
CA ILE A 309 -3.80 -12.58 17.44
C ILE A 309 -4.14 -14.05 17.11
N SER A 310 -4.26 -14.91 18.13
CA SER A 310 -4.43 -16.37 17.98
C SER A 310 -5.76 -16.85 18.55
N LEU A 311 -6.84 -16.54 17.84
CA LEU A 311 -8.18 -17.01 18.21
C LEU A 311 -8.33 -18.52 17.94
N LYS A 312 -8.81 -19.26 18.94
CA LYS A 312 -9.24 -20.66 18.82
C LYS A 312 -10.70 -20.71 18.35
N THR A 313 -11.07 -21.74 17.61
CA THR A 313 -12.45 -21.95 17.16
C THR A 313 -13.06 -23.11 17.93
N ASP A 314 -14.27 -22.93 18.47
CA ASP A 314 -14.98 -24.04 19.12
C ASP A 314 -15.75 -24.91 18.11
N VAL A 315 -16.35 -25.99 18.62
CA VAL A 315 -17.16 -26.94 17.82
C VAL A 315 -18.36 -26.30 17.11
N ASN A 316 -18.73 -25.07 17.48
CA ASN A 316 -19.83 -24.30 16.90
C ASN A 316 -19.34 -23.17 15.98
N GLY A 317 -18.03 -23.11 15.67
CA GLY A 317 -17.45 -22.10 14.80
C GLY A 317 -17.21 -20.73 15.46
N ILE A 318 -17.40 -20.61 16.78
CA ILE A 318 -17.19 -19.35 17.50
C ILE A 318 -15.70 -19.19 17.80
N LYS A 319 -15.13 -18.06 17.35
CA LYS A 319 -13.74 -17.71 17.68
C LYS A 319 -13.63 -17.14 19.10
N PHE A 320 -12.64 -17.62 19.86
CA PHE A 320 -12.42 -17.24 21.25
C PHE A 320 -10.94 -17.27 21.63
N ILE A 321 -10.59 -16.60 22.73
CA ILE A 321 -9.31 -16.82 23.43
C ILE A 321 -9.55 -17.31 24.86
N MET A 322 -8.52 -17.93 25.44
CA MET A 322 -8.49 -18.21 26.88
C MET A 322 -7.64 -17.13 27.55
N TYR A 323 -8.25 -16.33 28.42
CA TYR A 323 -7.55 -15.29 29.18
C TYR A 323 -7.84 -15.49 30.66
N GLU A 324 -6.78 -15.72 31.45
CA GLU A 324 -6.89 -15.99 32.90
C GLU A 324 -7.92 -17.09 33.26
N GLY A 325 -8.03 -18.12 32.42
CA GLY A 325 -8.96 -19.24 32.63
C GLY A 325 -10.36 -19.04 32.04
N TYR A 326 -10.69 -17.85 31.52
CA TYR A 326 -11.99 -17.53 30.94
C TYR A 326 -11.99 -17.57 29.41
N LYS A 327 -13.13 -17.97 28.82
CA LYS A 327 -13.36 -17.96 27.36
C LYS A 327 -13.89 -16.59 26.93
N VAL A 328 -13.14 -15.85 26.12
CA VAL A 328 -13.48 -14.49 25.66
C VAL A 328 -13.80 -14.49 24.16
N THR A 329 -14.92 -13.91 23.73
CA THR A 329 -15.39 -13.87 22.33
C THR A 329 -15.94 -12.49 21.93
N TYR A 330 -16.15 -12.26 20.63
CA TYR A 330 -16.48 -10.97 19.99
C TYR A 330 -17.99 -10.70 19.85
N TYR A 331 -18.87 -11.66 20.14
CA TYR A 331 -20.31 -11.46 20.04
C TYR A 331 -20.92 -11.03 21.38
N THR A 332 -21.40 -9.79 21.40
CA THR A 332 -22.36 -9.31 22.37
C THR A 332 -23.64 -8.87 21.61
N GLY A 333 -24.71 -9.69 21.60
CA GLY A 333 -26.01 -9.34 20.96
C GLY A 333 -26.81 -10.50 20.34
N ARG A 334 -28.12 -10.27 20.14
CA ARG A 334 -29.23 -11.24 19.94
C ARG A 334 -29.02 -12.30 18.83
N LEU A 335 -29.01 -13.59 19.21
CA LEU A 335 -28.99 -14.75 18.30
C LEU A 335 -30.41 -15.23 17.95
N SER A 336 -30.67 -15.52 16.67
CA SER A 336 -31.96 -16.04 16.19
C SER A 336 -32.03 -17.57 16.24
N TRP A 337 -33.08 -18.05 16.91
CA TRP A 337 -33.78 -19.34 16.91
C TRP A 337 -33.06 -20.70 16.97
N ASN A 338 -31.75 -20.83 16.78
CA ASN A 338 -31.07 -22.13 16.95
C ASN A 338 -29.77 -22.09 17.77
N THR A 339 -29.46 -20.97 18.44
CA THR A 339 -28.30 -20.89 19.34
C THR A 339 -28.76 -20.81 20.78
N VAL A 340 -28.57 -21.91 21.51
CA VAL A 340 -28.83 -21.99 22.94
C VAL A 340 -27.75 -21.20 23.68
N ALA A 341 -28.01 -19.93 23.96
CA ALA A 341 -27.24 -19.14 24.90
C ALA A 341 -27.60 -19.61 26.32
N ARG A 342 -26.61 -20.10 27.07
CA ARG A 342 -26.78 -20.35 28.52
C ARG A 342 -26.73 -19.02 29.27
N GLU A 343 -27.54 -18.91 30.32
CA GLU A 343 -27.55 -17.78 31.27
C GLU A 343 -26.12 -17.44 31.73
N GLY A 344 -25.81 -16.13 31.77
CA GLY A 344 -24.54 -15.60 32.27
C GLY A 344 -23.76 -14.66 31.35
N VAL A 345 -24.24 -14.36 30.14
CA VAL A 345 -23.51 -13.48 29.20
C VAL A 345 -24.00 -12.03 29.30
N ARG A 346 -23.25 -11.17 30.01
CA ARG A 346 -23.40 -9.71 29.91
C ARG A 346 -22.76 -9.21 28.62
N VAL A 347 -23.58 -8.58 27.80
CA VAL A 347 -23.23 -7.85 26.59
C VAL A 347 -22.93 -6.41 26.98
N THR A 348 -21.66 -6.00 27.00
CA THR A 348 -21.34 -4.57 26.99
C THR A 348 -21.62 -4.01 25.61
N SER A 349 -22.65 -3.17 25.49
CA SER A 349 -22.91 -2.34 24.31
C SER A 349 -21.82 -1.28 24.16
N PHE A 350 -21.42 -1.01 22.92
CA PHE A 350 -20.75 0.22 22.54
C PHE A 350 -21.83 1.15 22.00
N ASP A 351 -22.06 2.29 22.66
CA ASP A 351 -22.74 3.43 22.04
C ASP A 351 -21.73 4.13 21.13
N TYR A 352 -22.06 4.18 19.85
CA TYR A 352 -21.36 4.93 18.82
C TYR A 352 -21.85 6.38 18.93
N ASN A 353 -21.13 7.24 19.65
CA ASN A 353 -21.37 8.69 19.58
C ASN A 353 -20.53 9.27 18.45
N GLU A 354 -21.22 9.75 17.41
CA GLU A 354 -20.69 10.64 16.39
C GLU A 354 -20.18 11.93 17.04
N HIS A 355 -18.90 12.26 16.83
CA HIS A 355 -18.38 13.64 16.74
C HIS A 355 -17.11 13.66 15.89
#